data_AF-A0A968HD81-F1
#
_entry.id   AF-A0A968HD81-F1
#
_cell.length_a   1.000
_cell.length_b   1.000
_cell.length_c   1.000
_cell.angle_alpha   90.00
_cell.angle_beta   90.00
_cell.angle_gamma   90.00
#
_symmetry.space_group_name_H-M   'P 1'
#
loop_
_entity.id
_entity.type
_entity.pdbx_description
1 polymer ?
#
loop_
_entity_poly.entity_id
_entity_poly.type
_entity_poly.pdbx_seq_one_letter_code
_entity_poly.pdbx_strand_id
1 'polypeptide(L)' 'MLIRVMYKNGRYDQVKGFILDKLIESERVVKFYRSGRWAIIGHDKLRGTGGINLGYHRRYYEY' A
#
# COMPACT_ATOMS: atom_id res chain seq x y z
N MET A 1 8.39 -11.36 6.82
CA MET A 1 8.76 -9.95 7.08
C MET A 1 7.63 -9.24 7.82
N LEU A 2 7.96 -8.37 8.78
CA LEU A 2 7.01 -7.49 9.46
C LEU A 2 6.88 -6.17 8.69
N ILE A 3 5.65 -5.69 8.53
CA ILE A 3 5.30 -4.47 7.81
C ILE A 3 4.69 -3.50 8.81
N ARG A 4 5.19 -2.27 8.87
CA ARG A 4 4.61 -1.22 9.71
C ARG A 4 3.31 -0.75 9.08
N VAL A 5 2.27 -0.58 9.88
CA VAL A 5 0.95 -0.12 9.45
C VAL A 5 0.49 1.02 10.35
N MET A 6 -0.39 1.86 9.81
CA MET A 6 -1.20 2.82 10.57
C MET A 6 -2.66 2.42 10.40
N TYR A 7 -3.35 2.23 11.52
CA TYR A 7 -4.77 1.97 11.55
C TYR A 7 -5.59 3.25 11.42
N LYS A 8 -6.88 3.13 11.06
CA LYS A 8 -7.82 4.26 11.00
C LYS A 8 -7.91 5.05 12.31
N ASN A 9 -7.66 4.41 13.46
CA ASN A 9 -7.64 5.04 14.79
C ASN A 9 -6.34 5.81 15.11
N GLY A 10 -5.42 5.94 14.14
CA GLY A 10 -4.15 6.62 14.32
C GLY A 10 -3.05 5.79 14.99
N ARG A 11 -3.36 4.55 15.43
CA ARG A 11 -2.37 3.67 16.06
C ARG A 11 -1.44 3.06 15.01
N TYR A 12 -0.15 3.01 15.35
CA TYR A 12 0.86 2.31 14.58
C TYR A 12 1.10 0.92 15.12
N ASP A 13 1.40 -0.03 14.24
CA ASP A 13 1.65 -1.42 14.61
C ASP A 13 2.50 -2.13 13.55
N GLN A 14 2.95 -3.34 13.84
CA GLN A 14 3.73 -4.18 12.93
C GLN A 14 3.04 -5.52 12.71
N VAL A 15 2.65 -5.78 11.48
CA VAL A 15 1.92 -6.99 11.10
C VAL A 15 2.71 -7.81 10.10
N LYS A 16 2.45 -9.11 10.03
CA LYS A 16 3.02 -9.96 8.98
C LYS A 16 2.37 -9.65 7.63
N GLY A 17 3.09 -9.86 6.53
CA GLY A 17 2.58 -9.60 5.17
C GLY A 17 1.20 -10.20 4.90
N PHE A 18 0.96 -11.46 5.25
CA PHE A 18 -0.34 -12.11 5.04
C PHE A 18 -1.49 -11.53 5.90
N ILE A 19 -1.17 -10.87 7.01
CA ILE A 19 -2.16 -10.17 7.85
C ILE A 19 -2.49 -8.82 7.22
N LEU A 20 -1.50 -8.15 6.63
CA LEU A 20 -1.69 -6.87 5.96
C LEU A 20 -2.76 -6.99 4.87
N ASP A 21 -2.72 -8.02 4.04
CA ASP A 21 -3.71 -8.20 2.96
C ASP A 21 -5.14 -8.26 3.53
N LYS A 22 -5.36 -9.07 4.59
CA LYS A 22 -6.65 -9.12 5.29
C LYS A 22 -7.05 -7.78 5.91
N LEU A 23 -6.10 -7.01 6.44
CA LEU A 23 -6.36 -5.69 7.03
C LEU A 23 -6.69 -4.64 5.97
N ILE A 24 -6.10 -4.74 4.78
CA ILE A 24 -6.43 -3.90 3.62
C ILE A 24 -7.83 -4.24 3.14
N GLU A 25 -8.15 -5.53 2.96
CA GLU A 25 -9.49 -6.00 2.56
C GLU A 25 -10.57 -5.59 3.58
N SER A 26 -10.24 -5.63 4.88
CA SER A 26 -11.15 -5.19 5.95
C SER A 26 -11.15 -3.67 6.17
N GLU A 27 -10.44 -2.91 5.33
CA GLU A 27 -10.25 -1.46 5.45
C GLU A 27 -9.86 -0.96 6.86
N ARG A 28 -9.10 -1.73 7.63
CA ARG A 28 -8.74 -1.35 9.02
C ARG A 28 -7.52 -0.46 9.08
N VAL A 29 -6.71 -0.50 8.04
CA VAL A 29 -5.46 0.25 7.88
C VAL A 29 -5.62 1.37 6.85
N VAL A 30 -4.95 2.49 7.09
CA VAL A 30 -4.94 3.67 6.20
C VAL A 30 -3.65 3.78 5.40
N LYS A 31 -2.52 3.35 5.97
CA LYS A 31 -1.24 3.30 5.26
C LYS A 31 -0.33 2.22 5.83
N PHE A 32 0.61 1.74 5.03
CA PHE A 32 1.62 0.77 5.45
C PHE A 32 2.99 1.08 4.85
N TYR A 33 4.05 0.66 5.52
CA TYR A 33 5.42 0.97 5.12
C TYR A 33 6.01 -0.15 4.27
N ARG A 34 6.28 0.11 3.00
CA ARG A 34 6.86 -0.85 2.06
C ARG A 34 7.95 -0.17 1.23
N SER A 35 9.05 -0.89 0.99
CA SER A 35 10.13 -0.42 0.12
C SER A 35 10.68 0.97 0.48
N GLY A 36 10.75 1.27 1.78
CA GLY A 36 11.28 2.55 2.27
C GLY A 36 10.30 3.72 2.24
N ARG A 37 9.00 3.47 1.98
CA ARG A 37 7.98 4.53 1.83
C ARG A 37 6.66 4.12 2.48
N TRP A 38 5.84 5.09 2.86
CA TRP A 38 4.45 4.84 3.25
C TRP A 38 3.58 4.75 2.00
N ALA A 39 2.86 3.65 1.84
CA ALA A 39 1.82 3.47 0.84
C ALA A 39 0.45 3.73 1.49
N ILE A 40 -0.32 4.66 0.95
CA ILE A 40 -1.64 5.08 1.43
C ILE A 40 -2.71 4.27 0.71
N ILE A 41 -3.53 3.56 1.47
CA ILE A 41 -4.61 2.74 0.93
C ILE A 41 -5.70 3.67 0.38
N GLY A 42 -6.13 3.43 -0.87
CA GLY A 42 -7.09 4.26 -1.58
C GLY A 42 -6.50 5.43 -2.36
N HIS A 43 -5.22 5.77 -2.15
CA HIS A 43 -4.52 6.81 -2.91
C HIS A 43 -3.36 6.24 -3.73
N ASP A 44 -2.52 5.40 -3.12
CA ASP A 44 -1.46 4.71 -3.83
C ASP A 44 -1.98 3.46 -4.54
N LYS A 45 -1.50 3.24 -5.76
CA LYS A 45 -1.78 2.01 -6.51
C LYS A 45 -1.18 0.81 -5.79
N LEU A 46 -2.00 0.13 -5.01
CA LEU A 46 -1.69 -1.16 -4.42
C LEU A 46 -1.58 -2.18 -5.57
N ARG A 47 -0.36 -2.50 -5.99
CA ARG A 47 -0.11 -3.54 -7.00
C ARG A 47 -0.57 -4.89 -6.42
N GLY A 48 -1.76 -5.34 -6.81
CA GLY A 48 -2.28 -6.65 -6.39
C GLY A 48 -3.75 -6.93 -6.68
N THR A 49 -4.61 -5.91 -6.79
CA THR A 49 -6.06 -6.11 -6.99
C THR A 49 -6.60 -5.14 -8.03
N GLY A 50 -6.67 -5.58 -9.28
CA GLY A 50 -7.64 -5.11 -10.30
C GLY A 50 -7.83 -3.62 -10.56
N GLY A 51 -6.98 -2.75 -10.01
CA GLY A 51 -7.10 -1.30 -10.15
C GLY A 51 -6.59 -0.90 -11.53
N ILE A 52 -7.54 -0.64 -12.42
CA ILE A 52 -7.36 -0.09 -13.75
C ILE A 52 -6.30 1.01 -13.69
N ASN A 53 -5.13 0.73 -14.25
CA ASN A 53 -4.05 1.70 -14.38
C ASN A 53 -4.47 2.74 -15.43
N LEU A 54 -5.14 3.80 -15.00
CA LEU A 54 -5.06 5.07 -15.73
C LEU A 54 -3.66 5.66 -15.49
N GLY A 55 -2.93 5.87 -16.58
CA GLY A 55 -1.53 6.32 -16.67
C GLY A 55 -1.28 7.64 -15.92
N TYR A 56 -0.04 7.98 -15.57
CA TYR A 56 1.05 8.39 -16.47
C TYR A 56 2.33 8.29 -15.63
N HIS A 57 3.43 7.66 -16.03
CA HIS A 57 4.43 8.26 -16.92
C HIS A 57 5.45 7.16 -17.26
N ARG A 58 5.39 6.63 -18.48
CA ARG A 58 6.44 5.77 -19.03
C ARG A 58 7.62 6.69 -19.36
N ARG A 59 8.72 6.56 -18.64
CA ARG A 59 10.01 7.17 -19.02
C ARG A 59 10.49 6.51 -20.30
N TYR A 60 10.20 7.11 -21.44
CA TYR A 60 10.99 6.94 -22.65
C TYR A 60 11.94 8.12 -22.72
N TYR A 61 13.23 7.86 -22.51
CA TYR A 61 14.27 8.66 -23.14
C TYR A 61 14.76 7.79 -24.29
N GLU A 62 14.29 8.15 -25.49
CA GLU A 62 14.87 7.69 -26.76
C GLU A 62 16.24 8.37 -26.95
N TYR A 63 17.17 7.66 -27.59
CA TYR A 63 18.52 8.11 -27.95
C TYR A 63 18.48 8.99 -29.20
#